data_AF-A0A3S0E4M7-F1
#
_entry.id   AF-A0A3S0E4M7-F1
#
_cell.length_a   1.000
_cell.length_b   1.000
_cell.length_c   1.000
_cell.angle_alpha   90.00
_cell.angle_beta   90.00
_cell.angle_gamma   90.00
#
_symmetry.space_group_name_H-M   'P 1'
#
loop_
_entity.id
_entity.type
_entity.pdbx_description
1 polymer ?
#
loop_
_entity_poly.entity_id
_entity_poly.type
_entity_poly.pdbx_seq_one_letter_code
_entity_poly.pdbx_strand_id
1 'polypeptide(L)' 'MIECGDDIREVFLQPGGFFFGGGRTRISTLLGSCVSITLWHPLRLIGGMCHYMLPSRGRTGGKALDGRYADEALALF' A
#
# COMPACT_ATOMS: atom_id res chain seq x y z
N MET A 1 -15.36 -25.40 14.86
CA MET A 1 -16.26 -24.28 14.54
C MET A 1 -15.39 -23.03 14.61
N ILE A 2 -14.92 -22.53 13.46
CA ILE A 2 -14.11 -21.30 13.42
C ILE A 2 -15.12 -20.16 13.56
N GLU A 3 -15.02 -19.38 14.63
CA GLU A 3 -15.86 -18.21 14.83
C GLU A 3 -15.61 -17.21 13.68
N CYS A 4 -16.59 -17.09 12.78
CA CYS A 4 -16.65 -16.03 11.79
C CYS A 4 -17.26 -14.81 12.49
N GLY A 5 -16.43 -13.95 13.06
CA GLY A 5 -16.97 -12.87 13.88
C GLY A 5 -15.96 -11.91 14.45
N ASP A 6 -15.02 -11.46 13.64
CA ASP A 6 -14.35 -10.18 13.88
C ASP A 6 -14.21 -9.53 12.51
N ASP A 7 -14.87 -8.39 12.29
CA ASP A 7 -14.96 -7.74 11.00
C ASP A 7 -13.55 -7.34 10.50
N ILE A 8 -13.00 -8.10 9.54
CA ILE A 8 -11.72 -7.79 8.90
C ILE A 8 -12.01 -6.70 7.87
N ARG A 9 -11.40 -5.53 8.04
CA ARG A 9 -11.49 -4.47 7.05
C ARG A 9 -10.73 -4.88 5.79
N GLU A 10 -11.43 -5.10 4.70
CA GLU A 10 -10.84 -5.39 3.40
C GLU A 10 -10.49 -4.09 2.65
N VAL A 11 -9.26 -3.97 2.19
CA VAL A 11 -8.76 -2.85 1.38
C VAL A 11 -8.15 -3.42 0.11
N PHE A 12 -8.81 -3.19 -1.03
CA PHE A 12 -8.28 -3.55 -2.33
C PHE A 12 -7.63 -2.34 -3.01
N LEU A 13 -6.33 -2.42 -3.31
CA LEU A 13 -5.60 -1.36 -4.00
C LEU A 13 -5.73 -1.52 -5.51
N GLN A 14 -6.23 -0.47 -6.16
CA GLN A 14 -6.11 -0.28 -7.61
C GLN A 14 -4.68 0.17 -7.96
N PRO A 15 -4.25 0.12 -9.23
CA PRO A 15 -2.96 0.68 -9.65
C PRO A 15 -2.80 2.14 -9.19
N GLY A 16 -1.68 2.45 -8.55
CA GLY A 16 -1.43 3.73 -7.87
C GLY A 16 -1.98 3.84 -6.45
N GLY A 17 -2.70 2.83 -5.99
CA GLY A 17 -3.27 2.77 -4.65
C GLY A 17 -2.19 2.64 -3.60
N PHE A 18 -2.37 3.35 -2.49
CA PHE A 18 -1.53 3.33 -1.31
C PHE A 18 -2.43 3.21 -0.08
N PHE A 19 -2.04 2.37 0.87
CA PHE A 19 -2.68 2.29 2.18
C PHE A 19 -1.65 2.05 3.26
N PHE A 20 -1.77 2.77 4.37
CA PHE A 20 -0.97 2.56 5.58
C PHE A 20 -1.90 2.62 6.80
N GLY A 21 -1.77 1.65 7.70
CA GLY A 21 -2.66 1.55 8.86
C GLY A 21 -2.36 0.34 9.73
N GLY A 22 -3.26 0.02 10.65
CA GLY A 22 -3.12 -1.12 11.54
C GLY A 22 -4.46 -1.81 11.82
N GLY A 23 -4.48 -2.58 12.89
CA GLY A 23 -5.66 -3.30 13.33
C GLY A 23 -5.99 -4.49 12.42
N ARG A 24 -7.26 -4.87 12.39
CA ARG A 24 -7.77 -6.06 11.67
C ARG A 24 -8.02 -5.74 10.19
N THR A 25 -6.99 -5.28 9.49
CA THR A 25 -7.09 -4.87 8.09
C THR A 25 -6.38 -5.86 7.18
N ARG A 26 -7.06 -6.35 6.15
CA ARG A 26 -6.46 -7.11 5.05
C ARG A 26 -6.32 -6.18 3.85
N ILE A 27 -5.08 -6.01 3.40
CA ILE A 27 -4.78 -5.22 2.21
C ILE A 27 -4.43 -6.19 1.08
N SER A 28 -5.04 -6.01 -0.08
CA SER A 28 -4.81 -6.85 -1.25
C SER A 28 -4.74 -6.02 -2.53
N THR A 29 -4.09 -6.57 -3.54
CA THR A 29 -4.06 -6.02 -4.89
C THR A 29 -3.79 -7.13 -5.89
N LEU A 30 -4.12 -6.89 -7.15
CA LEU A 30 -3.79 -7.81 -8.24
C LEU A 30 -2.62 -7.25 -9.03
N LEU A 31 -1.55 -8.04 -9.16
CA LEU A 31 -0.35 -7.65 -9.91
C LEU A 31 -0.30 -8.33 -11.28
N GLY A 32 -0.03 -7.52 -12.30
CA GLY A 32 0.45 -7.97 -13.62
C GLY A 32 1.94 -7.68 -13.76
N SER A 33 2.29 -6.73 -14.63
CA SER A 33 3.67 -6.20 -14.74
C SER A 33 4.03 -5.18 -13.65
N CYS A 34 3.03 -4.66 -12.94
CA CYS A 34 3.21 -3.70 -11.85
C CYS A 34 3.79 -4.37 -10.61
N VAL A 35 4.21 -3.57 -9.62
CA VAL A 35 4.86 -4.06 -8.40
C VAL A 35 4.16 -3.50 -7.17
N SER A 36 4.15 -4.28 -6.09
CA SER A 36 3.66 -3.84 -4.79
C SER A 36 4.80 -3.76 -3.76
N ILE A 37 4.84 -2.68 -2.99
CA ILE A 37 5.66 -2.57 -1.77
C ILE A 37 4.77 -2.90 -0.59
N THR A 38 5.19 -3.83 0.26
CA THR A 38 4.50 -4.16 1.52
C THR A 38 5.45 -3.96 2.68
N LEU A 39 5.03 -3.21 3.70
CA LEU A 39 5.80 -2.95 4.92
C LEU A 39 5.01 -3.37 6.15
N TRP A 40 5.73 -3.87 7.17
CA TRP A 40 5.15 -4.31 8.43
C TRP A 40 6.05 -3.95 9.60
N HIS A 41 5.46 -3.34 10.63
CA HIS A 41 6.12 -3.06 11.90
C HIS A 41 5.59 -4.02 12.98
N PRO A 42 6.38 -5.02 13.43
CA PRO A 42 5.87 -6.11 14.27
C PRO A 42 5.49 -5.70 15.69
N LEU A 43 6.14 -4.69 16.28
CA LEU A 43 5.79 -4.25 17.64
C LEU A 43 4.56 -3.34 17.69
N ARG A 44 4.36 -2.49 16.67
CA ARG A 44 3.24 -1.55 16.60
C ARG A 44 2.02 -2.13 15.90
N LEU A 45 2.16 -3.30 15.28
CA LEU A 45 1.12 -3.98 14.51
C LEU A 45 0.47 -3.08 13.45
N ILE A 46 1.31 -2.28 12.79
CA ILE A 46 0.94 -1.42 11.66
C ILE A 46 1.72 -1.84 10.44
N GLY A 47 1.12 -1.66 9.27
CA GLY A 47 1.75 -1.93 8.00
C GLY A 47 1.10 -1.14 6.89
N GLY A 48 1.63 -1.29 5.70
CA GLY A 48 1.06 -0.68 4.53
C GLY A 48 1.42 -1.42 3.26
N MET A 49 0.71 -1.07 2.21
CA MET A 49 0.90 -1.60 0.89
C MET A 49 0.76 -0.47 -0.13
N CYS A 50 1.58 -0.48 -1.18
CA CYS A 50 1.50 0.45 -2.30
C CYS A 50 1.63 -0.29 -3.62
N HIS A 51 0.69 -0.11 -4.54
CA HIS A 51 0.73 -0.66 -5.89
C HIS A 51 1.26 0.42 -6.84
N TYR A 52 2.55 0.40 -7.15
CA TYR A 52 3.17 1.36 -8.06
C TYR A 52 3.32 0.79 -9.47
N MET A 53 3.35 1.68 -10.47
CA MET A 53 3.42 1.32 -11.89
C MET A 53 4.78 1.63 -12.51
N LEU A 54 5.45 2.69 -12.05
CA LEU A 54 6.68 3.19 -12.66
C LEU A 54 7.73 3.45 -11.56
N PRO A 55 9.04 3.39 -11.89
CA PRO A 55 10.08 3.65 -10.89
C PRO A 55 10.13 5.11 -10.45
N SER A 56 9.86 6.07 -11.35
CA SER A 56 9.87 7.51 -11.10
C SER A 56 9.12 8.27 -12.21
N ARG A 57 8.64 9.49 -11.93
CA ARG A 57 8.24 10.48 -12.97
C ARG A 57 9.26 11.60 -13.21
N GLY A 58 10.46 11.49 -12.63
CA GLY A 58 11.47 12.52 -12.70
C GLY A 58 11.11 13.74 -11.83
N ARG A 59 11.56 14.94 -12.22
CA ARG A 59 11.39 16.17 -11.42
C ARG A 59 9.91 16.45 -11.14
N THR A 60 9.54 16.38 -9.86
CA THR A 60 8.16 16.56 -9.39
C THR A 60 7.70 18.01 -9.37
N GLY A 61 8.62 18.99 -9.47
CA GLY A 61 8.27 20.42 -9.59
C GLY A 61 7.38 20.95 -8.47
N GLY A 62 7.49 20.38 -7.26
CA GLY A 62 6.63 20.72 -6.12
C GLY A 62 5.26 20.03 -6.09
N LYS A 63 5.01 19.05 -6.98
CA LYS A 63 3.81 18.21 -6.93
C LYS A 63 3.80 17.34 -5.68
N ALA A 64 2.61 17.05 -5.18
CA ALA A 64 2.41 16.09 -4.11
C ALA A 64 2.89 14.69 -4.52
N LEU A 65 3.37 13.93 -3.54
CA LEU A 65 3.79 12.55 -3.70
C LEU A 65 2.64 11.69 -4.24
N ASP A 66 2.96 10.76 -5.15
CA ASP A 66 2.01 9.93 -5.86
C ASP A 66 2.46 8.46 -5.83
N GLY A 67 1.62 7.60 -5.23
CA GLY A 67 1.92 6.16 -5.05
C GLY A 67 2.08 5.38 -6.36
N ARG A 68 1.83 6.00 -7.52
CA ARG A 68 2.13 5.42 -8.83
C ARG A 68 3.62 5.28 -9.13
N TYR A 69 4.47 6.03 -8.43
CA TYR A 69 5.92 6.05 -8.64
C TYR A 69 6.67 5.48 -7.43
N ALA A 70 7.60 4.55 -7.65
CA ALA A 70 8.27 3.82 -6.58
C ALA A 70 9.06 4.71 -5.62
N ASP A 71 9.78 5.69 -6.16
CA ASP A 71 10.55 6.68 -5.40
C ASP A 71 9.66 7.54 -4.49
N GLU A 72 8.50 7.95 -4.98
CA GLU A 72 7.53 8.73 -4.21
C GLU A 72 6.75 7.86 -3.21
N ALA A 73 6.42 6.62 -3.57
CA ALA A 73 5.77 5.65 -2.69
C ALA A 73 6.62 5.32 -1.46
N LEU A 74 7.94 5.18 -1.62
CA LEU A 74 8.86 4.97 -0.50
C LEU A 74 8.86 6.15 0.49
N ALA A 75 8.66 7.37 0.02
CA ALA A 75 8.58 8.57 0.87
C ALA A 75 7.21 8.73 1.56
N LEU A 76 6.18 7.98 1.16
CA LEU A 76 4.85 8.01 1.77
C LEU A 76 4.72 7.08 3.00
N PHE A 77 5.63 6.12 3.17
CA PHE A 77 5.65 5.18 4.30
C PHE A 77 6.32 5.77 5.55
#